data_AF-A0A6V7LTD5-F1
#
_entry.id   AF-A0A6V7LTD5-F1
#
_cell.length_a   1.000
_cell.length_b   1.000
_cell.length_c   1.000
_cell.angle_alpha   90.00
_cell.angle_beta   90.00
_cell.angle_gamma   90.00
#
_symmetry.space_group_name_H-M   'P 1'
#
loop_
_entity.id
_entity.type
_entity.pdbx_description
1 polymer ?
#
loop_
_entity_poly.entity_id
_entity_poly.type
_entity_poly.pdbx_seq_one_letter_code
_entity_poly.pdbx_strand_id
1 'polypeptide(L)'
;ESLSDKVAMFNQQANSHMASQSKNPFTSGLNLDRPKFSKEEYGRPAAGSLSDIRGRKANAHILREMLELCEVIQQNGKPCKDDPQIIAIRFGDLFNIYVAISDKCVGLLLRARKQGVVQFEGEVLFQ
;
A
#
# COMPACT_ATOMS: atom_id res chain seq x y z
N GLU A 1 -11.65 -0.32 -37.51
CA GLU A 1 -10.17 -0.37 -37.49
C GLU A 1 -9.66 -0.98 -38.77
N SER A 2 -8.79 -0.27 -39.49
CA SER A 2 -8.14 -0.74 -40.71
C SER A 2 -7.02 -1.75 -40.38
N LEU A 3 -6.68 -2.62 -41.33
CA LEU A 3 -5.49 -3.48 -41.22
C LEU A 3 -4.22 -2.65 -40.95
N SER A 4 -4.14 -1.46 -41.56
CA SER A 4 -3.03 -0.52 -41.34
C SER A 4 -2.92 -0.07 -39.88
N ASP A 5 -4.05 0.18 -39.21
CA ASP A 5 -4.06 0.62 -37.82
C ASP A 5 -3.53 -0.50 -36.90
N LYS A 6 -3.93 -1.75 -37.17
CA LYS A 6 -3.48 -2.92 -36.40
C LYS A 6 -1.98 -3.18 -36.59
N VAL A 7 -1.48 -3.03 -37.82
CA VAL A 7 -0.04 -3.15 -38.12
C VAL A 7 0.74 -2.04 -37.41
N ALA A 8 0.23 -0.80 -37.41
CA ALA A 8 0.86 0.31 -36.70
C ALA A 8 0.93 0.06 -35.18
N MET A 9 -0.15 -0.42 -34.57
CA MET A 9 -0.17 -0.79 -33.14
C MET A 9 0.83 -1.90 -32.83
N PHE A 10 0.89 -2.95 -33.65
CA PHE A 10 1.83 -4.04 -33.46
C PHE A 10 3.29 -3.57 -33.55
N ASN A 11 3.61 -2.75 -34.56
CA ASN A 11 4.93 -2.18 -34.72
C ASN A 11 5.31 -1.26 -33.56
N GLN A 12 4.37 -0.45 -33.06
CA GLN A 12 4.59 0.39 -31.89
C GLN A 12 4.93 -0.46 -30.64
N GLN A 13 4.18 -1.55 -30.42
CA GLN A 13 4.42 -2.46 -29.31
C GLN A 13 5.77 -3.18 -29.45
N ALA A 14 6.10 -3.67 -30.66
CA ALA A 14 7.37 -4.33 -30.95
C ALA A 14 8.56 -3.39 -30.72
N ASN A 15 8.48 -2.15 -31.21
CA ASN A 15 9.51 -1.14 -31.01
C ASN A 15 9.69 -0.79 -29.54
N SER A 16 8.58 -0.61 -28.80
CA SER A 16 8.61 -0.33 -27.36
C SER A 16 9.23 -1.50 -26.58
N HIS A 17 8.89 -2.73 -26.94
CA HIS A 17 9.45 -3.93 -26.34
C HIS A 17 10.95 -4.05 -26.60
N MET A 18 11.40 -3.88 -27.85
CA MET A 18 12.82 -3.88 -28.19
C MET A 18 13.60 -2.81 -27.42
N ALA A 19 13.05 -1.60 -27.30
CA ALA A 19 13.65 -0.52 -26.53
C ALA A 19 13.74 -0.80 -25.02
N SER A 20 12.80 -1.57 -24.47
CA SER A 20 12.86 -2.02 -23.07
C SER A 20 13.89 -3.14 -22.89
N GLN A 21 13.93 -4.11 -23.81
CA GLN A 21 14.84 -5.26 -23.73
C GLN A 21 16.30 -4.84 -23.90
N SER A 22 16.59 -3.80 -24.70
CA SER A 22 17.95 -3.28 -24.83
C SER A 22 18.53 -2.68 -23.54
N LYS A 23 17.68 -2.41 -22.53
CA LYS A 23 18.08 -1.90 -21.20
C LYS A 23 17.86 -2.93 -20.09
N ASN A 24 17.40 -4.13 -20.43
CA ASN A 24 17.03 -5.15 -19.46
C ASN A 24 18.28 -5.97 -19.07
N PRO A 25 18.70 -5.97 -17.79
CA PRO A 25 19.86 -6.74 -17.34
C PRO A 25 19.67 -8.26 -17.44
N PHE A 26 18.45 -8.74 -17.67
CA PHE A 26 18.13 -10.15 -17.87
C PHE A 26 18.11 -10.56 -19.35
N THR A 27 18.39 -9.64 -20.29
CA THR A 27 18.52 -9.95 -21.71
C THR A 27 19.94 -10.44 -22.00
N SER A 28 20.05 -11.59 -22.66
CA SER A 28 21.33 -12.23 -22.97
C SER A 28 22.17 -11.39 -23.95
N GLY A 29 23.49 -11.44 -23.78
CA GLY A 29 24.45 -10.80 -24.69
C GLY A 29 24.57 -9.28 -24.56
N LEU A 30 23.87 -8.65 -23.61
CA LEU A 30 24.02 -7.23 -23.32
C LEU A 30 25.11 -7.01 -22.27
N ASN A 31 25.98 -6.04 -22.52
CA ASN A 31 26.92 -5.53 -21.54
C ASN A 31 26.40 -4.18 -21.02
N LEU A 32 25.54 -4.24 -20.02
CA LEU A 32 24.92 -3.05 -19.41
C LEU A 32 25.63 -2.69 -18.11
N ASP A 33 25.84 -1.39 -17.91
CA ASP A 33 26.28 -0.88 -16.62
C ASP A 33 25.25 -1.20 -15.53
N ARG A 34 25.74 -1.54 -14.33
CA ARG A 34 24.86 -1.77 -13.19
C ARG A 34 24.08 -0.48 -12.87
N PRO A 35 22.75 -0.54 -12.75
CA PRO A 35 21.95 0.61 -12.36
C PRO A 35 22.44 1.18 -11.03
N LYS A 36 22.65 2.50 -10.99
CA LYS A 36 22.92 3.24 -9.75
C LYS A 36 21.64 3.97 -9.38
N PHE A 37 21.17 3.75 -8.15
CA PHE A 37 19.98 4.38 -7.60
C PHE A 37 20.33 4.97 -6.24
N SER A 38 19.66 6.07 -5.88
CA SER A 38 19.72 6.58 -4.51
C SER A 38 18.99 5.65 -3.55
N LYS A 39 19.18 5.85 -2.24
CA LYS A 39 18.45 5.10 -1.20
C LYS A 39 16.93 5.34 -1.29
N GLU A 40 16.54 6.55 -1.71
CA GLU A 40 15.15 6.98 -1.85
C GLU A 40 14.50 6.38 -3.10
N GLU A 41 15.27 6.16 -4.16
CA GLU A 41 14.81 5.57 -5.43
C GLU A 41 14.73 4.04 -5.38
N TYR A 42 15.55 3.40 -4.53
CA TYR A 42 15.57 1.95 -4.43
C TYR A 42 14.23 1.37 -4.00
N GLY A 43 13.79 0.32 -4.70
CA GLY A 43 12.52 -0.36 -4.43
C GLY A 43 11.27 0.45 -4.79
N ARG A 44 11.42 1.59 -5.50
CA ARG A 44 10.29 2.39 -5.98
C ARG A 44 9.99 2.13 -7.46
N PRO A 45 8.70 2.11 -7.85
CA PRO A 45 8.34 2.08 -9.26
C PRO A 45 8.76 3.39 -9.95
N ALA A 46 8.91 3.35 -11.27
CA ALA A 46 9.15 4.56 -12.06
C ALA A 46 8.04 5.60 -11.80
N ALA A 47 8.42 6.84 -11.55
CA ALA A 47 7.50 7.93 -11.26
C ALA A 47 6.48 8.10 -12.41
N GLY A 48 5.20 8.24 -12.07
CA GLY A 48 4.13 8.37 -13.07
C GLY A 48 3.75 7.08 -13.79
N SER A 49 4.44 5.96 -13.54
CA SER A 49 4.01 4.65 -14.04
C SER A 49 2.67 4.23 -13.43
N LEU A 50 1.98 3.29 -14.09
CA LEU A 50 0.75 2.72 -13.53
C LEU A 50 0.99 2.06 -12.16
N SER A 51 2.18 1.49 -11.92
CA SER A 51 2.55 0.92 -10.63
C SER A 51 2.69 1.97 -9.54
N ASP A 52 3.29 3.13 -9.84
CA ASP A 52 3.36 4.28 -8.92
C ASP A 52 1.96 4.80 -8.57
N ILE A 53 1.12 5.02 -9.58
CA ILE A 53 -0.26 5.51 -9.40
C ILE A 53 -1.08 4.53 -8.54
N ARG A 54 -1.00 3.23 -8.83
CA ARG A 54 -1.66 2.20 -8.02
C ARG A 54 -1.15 2.18 -6.58
N GLY A 55 0.17 2.29 -6.39
CA GLY A 55 0.79 2.36 -5.07
C GLY A 55 0.29 3.54 -4.25
N ARG A 56 0.22 4.73 -4.85
CA ARG A 56 -0.33 5.94 -4.21
C ARG A 56 -1.81 5.79 -3.87
N LYS A 57 -2.61 5.26 -4.79
CA LYS A 57 -4.04 5.00 -4.58
C LYS A 57 -4.27 4.00 -3.43
N ALA A 58 -3.50 2.91 -3.40
CA ALA A 58 -3.58 1.93 -2.32
C ALA A 58 -3.18 2.55 -0.97
N ASN A 59 -2.12 3.36 -0.93
CA ASN A 59 -1.72 4.04 0.30
C ASN A 59 -2.81 5.00 0.80
N ALA A 60 -3.39 5.82 -0.08
CA ALA A 60 -4.50 6.71 0.27
C ALA A 60 -5.72 5.93 0.80
N HIS A 61 -6.04 4.79 0.18
CA HIS A 61 -7.12 3.92 0.64
C HIS A 61 -6.87 3.42 2.07
N ILE A 62 -5.67 2.93 2.36
CA ILE A 62 -5.31 2.43 3.70
C ILE A 62 -5.33 3.56 4.74
N LEU A 63 -4.88 4.77 4.39
CA LEU A 63 -4.95 5.91 5.30
C LEU A 63 -6.39 6.29 5.64
N ARG A 64 -7.31 6.21 4.67
CA ARG A 64 -8.75 6.40 4.92
C ARG A 64 -9.30 5.33 5.86
N GLU A 65 -8.97 4.06 5.64
CA GLU A 65 -9.42 2.98 6.54
C GLU A 65 -8.88 3.19 7.97
N MET A 66 -7.64 3.66 8.11
CA MET A 66 -7.08 3.97 9.42
C MET A 66 -7.80 5.13 10.11
N LEU A 67 -8.21 6.16 9.37
CA LEU A 67 -9.00 7.26 9.93
C LEU A 67 -10.34 6.74 10.46
N GLU A 68 -11.03 5.92 9.68
CA GLU A 68 -12.29 5.27 10.07
C GLU A 68 -12.10 4.40 11.33
N LEU A 69 -10.97 3.69 11.45
CA LEU A 69 -10.61 2.95 12.66
C LEU A 69 -10.51 3.85 13.88
N CYS A 70 -9.79 4.97 13.76
CA CYS A 70 -9.68 5.93 14.85
C CYS A 70 -11.04 6.54 15.23
N GLU A 71 -11.91 6.82 14.26
CA GLU A 71 -13.28 7.29 14.52
C GLU A 71 -14.12 6.26 15.26
N VAL A 72 -14.06 4.98 14.86
CA VAL A 72 -14.76 3.89 15.56
C VAL A 72 -14.25 3.77 17.01
N ILE A 73 -12.94 3.86 17.23
CA ILE A 73 -12.35 3.86 18.57
C ILE A 73 -12.84 5.08 19.37
N GLN A 74 -12.87 6.27 18.77
CA GLN A 74 -13.31 7.50 19.42
C GLN A 74 -14.78 7.42 19.85
N GLN A 75 -15.63 6.81 19.04
CA GLN A 75 -17.08 6.71 19.29
C GLN A 75 -17.44 5.61 20.30
N ASN A 76 -16.72 4.48 20.29
CA ASN A 76 -17.07 3.29 21.07
C ASN A 76 -16.14 3.02 22.26
N GLY A 77 -15.01 3.72 22.32
CA GLY A 77 -14.04 3.61 23.39
C GLY A 77 -14.42 4.41 24.63
N LYS A 78 -13.53 4.36 25.63
CA LYS A 78 -13.64 5.10 26.88
C LYS A 78 -12.32 5.82 27.17
N PRO A 79 -12.36 6.98 27.86
CA PRO A 79 -11.15 7.62 28.33
C PRO A 79 -10.29 6.67 29.18
N CYS A 80 -8.98 6.68 28.95
CA CYS A 80 -8.03 5.99 29.80
C CYS A 80 -8.05 6.58 31.21
N LYS A 81 -7.80 5.74 32.22
CA LYS A 81 -7.74 6.20 33.62
C LYS A 81 -6.54 7.11 33.87
N ASP A 82 -5.42 6.81 33.23
CA ASP A 82 -4.16 7.52 33.41
C ASP A 82 -4.12 8.83 32.62
N ASP A 83 -4.77 8.87 31.46
CA ASP A 83 -4.92 10.05 30.61
C ASP A 83 -6.31 10.11 29.97
N PRO A 84 -7.22 10.95 30.49
CA PRO A 84 -8.56 11.11 29.95
C PRO A 84 -8.62 11.66 28.51
N GLN A 85 -7.53 12.20 27.96
CA GLN A 85 -7.47 12.64 26.57
C GLN A 85 -7.29 11.46 25.60
N ILE A 86 -6.79 10.33 26.10
CA ILE A 86 -6.61 9.11 25.30
C ILE A 86 -7.87 8.26 25.41
N ILE A 87 -8.47 7.96 24.26
CA ILE A 87 -9.60 7.02 24.18
C ILE A 87 -9.05 5.61 23.91
N ALA A 88 -9.43 4.66 24.75
CA ALA A 88 -9.10 3.25 24.61
C ALA A 88 -10.36 2.39 24.44
N ILE A 89 -10.23 1.33 23.65
CA ILE A 89 -11.24 0.28 23.49
C ILE A 89 -10.56 -1.07 23.67
N ARG A 90 -11.27 -2.04 24.25
CA ARG A 90 -10.76 -3.40 24.34
C ARG A 90 -10.78 -4.02 22.94
N PHE A 91 -9.76 -4.80 22.63
CA PHE A 91 -9.64 -5.44 21.31
C PHE A 91 -10.89 -6.25 20.93
N GLY A 92 -11.43 -7.07 21.83
CA GLY A 92 -12.62 -7.88 21.53
C GLY A 92 -13.86 -7.06 21.19
N ASP A 93 -14.05 -5.91 21.86
CA ASP A 93 -15.17 -5.00 21.56
C ASP A 93 -15.00 -4.37 20.17
N LEU A 94 -13.79 -3.90 19.86
CA LEU A 94 -13.44 -3.36 18.55
C LEU A 94 -13.55 -4.41 17.43
N PHE A 95 -13.07 -5.62 17.68
CA PHE A 95 -13.12 -6.73 16.73
C PHE A 95 -14.57 -7.12 16.44
N ASN A 96 -15.44 -7.23 17.45
CA ASN A 96 -16.85 -7.54 17.24
C ASN A 96 -17.58 -6.47 16.41
N ILE A 97 -17.24 -5.18 16.58
CA ILE A 97 -17.75 -4.10 15.72
C ILE A 97 -17.26 -4.31 14.28
N TYR A 98 -15.98 -4.60 14.11
CA TYR A 98 -15.37 -4.75 12.80
C TYR A 98 -15.78 -6.04 12.08
N VAL A 99 -16.10 -7.15 12.76
CA VAL A 99 -16.53 -8.40 12.10
C VAL A 99 -17.75 -8.16 11.19
N ALA A 100 -18.64 -7.23 11.55
CA ALA A 100 -19.79 -6.86 10.73
C ALA A 100 -19.44 -5.98 9.51
N ILE A 101 -18.25 -5.35 9.50
CA ILE A 101 -17.88 -4.26 8.57
C ILE A 101 -16.67 -4.63 7.69
N SER A 102 -15.64 -5.29 8.25
CA SER A 102 -14.41 -5.71 7.57
C SER A 102 -13.65 -6.83 8.30
N ASP A 103 -13.16 -7.79 7.52
CA ASP A 103 -12.26 -8.88 7.92
C ASP A 103 -10.79 -8.46 8.16
N LYS A 104 -10.47 -7.16 8.06
CA LYS A 104 -9.09 -6.63 8.09
C LYS A 104 -8.67 -5.95 9.40
N CYS A 105 -9.48 -6.05 10.46
CA CYS A 105 -9.27 -5.30 11.72
C CYS A 105 -7.83 -5.39 12.26
N VAL A 106 -7.28 -6.61 12.39
CA VAL A 106 -5.92 -6.82 12.91
C VAL A 106 -4.86 -6.21 12.01
N GLY A 107 -4.97 -6.40 10.69
CA GLY A 107 -4.04 -5.83 9.72
C GLY A 107 -4.05 -4.29 9.74
N LEU A 108 -5.24 -3.71 9.93
CA LEU A 108 -5.41 -2.26 10.04
C LEU A 108 -4.83 -1.70 11.34
N LEU A 109 -5.02 -2.39 12.46
CA LEU A 109 -4.40 -2.06 13.76
C LEU A 109 -2.88 -2.07 13.68
N LEU A 110 -2.29 -3.09 13.05
CA LEU A 110 -0.84 -3.16 12.85
C LEU A 110 -0.32 -2.01 11.99
N ARG A 111 -1.06 -1.65 10.95
CA ARG A 111 -0.72 -0.52 10.09
C ARG A 111 -0.85 0.81 10.83
N ALA A 112 -1.89 0.98 11.63
CA ALA A 112 -2.11 2.16 12.46
C ALA A 112 -1.00 2.33 13.51
N ARG A 113 -0.60 1.25 14.17
CA ARG A 113 0.54 1.22 15.08
C ARG A 113 1.84 1.64 14.40
N LYS A 114 2.10 1.16 13.18
CA LYS A 114 3.29 1.54 12.41
C LYS A 114 3.35 3.05 12.10
N GLN A 115 2.21 3.72 12.01
CA GLN A 115 2.12 5.17 11.82
C GLN A 115 2.06 5.96 13.14
N GLY A 116 2.05 5.29 14.29
CA GLY A 116 2.05 5.92 15.60
C GLY A 116 0.70 6.51 16.05
N VAL A 117 -0.42 6.14 15.40
CA VAL A 117 -1.75 6.68 15.76
C VAL A 117 -2.53 5.82 16.77
N VAL A 118 -2.09 4.57 17.00
CA VAL A 118 -2.66 3.65 17.98
C VAL A 118 -1.54 2.89 18.68
N GLN A 119 -1.73 2.60 19.96
CA GLN A 119 -0.82 1.78 20.77
C GLN A 119 -1.59 0.62 21.42
N PHE A 120 -0.97 -0.56 21.43
CA PHE A 120 -1.45 -1.73 22.17
C PHE A 120 -0.27 -2.66 22.46
N GLU A 121 -0.41 -3.49 23.48
CA GLU A 121 0.61 -4.44 23.92
C GLU A 121 0.54 -5.75 23.10
N GLY A 122 1.69 -6.34 22.80
CA GLY A 122 1.82 -7.59 22.02
C GLY A 122 2.02 -7.40 20.51
N GLU A 123 2.55 -8.41 19.83
CA GLU A 123 2.75 -8.38 18.37
C GLU A 123 1.50 -8.72 17.58
N VAL A 124 0.63 -9.57 18.15
CA VAL A 124 -0.62 -10.06 17.56
C VAL A 124 -1.69 -10.05 18.64
N LEU A 125 -2.89 -9.61 18.27
CA LEU A 125 -4.07 -9.68 19.13
C LEU A 125 -4.88 -10.91 18.71
N PHE A 126 -5.07 -11.84 19.64
CA PHE A 126 -5.86 -13.05 19.45
C PHE A 126 -7.24 -12.88 20.09
N GLN A 127 -8.24 -13.51 19.50
CA GLN A 127 -9.59 -13.64 20.05
C GLN A 127 -10.03 -15.10 19.93
#